data_AF-A0A9E4RWG5-F1
#
_entry.id   AF-A0A9E4RWG5-F1
#
_cell.length_a   1.000
_cell.length_b   1.000
_cell.length_c   1.000
_cell.angle_alpha   90.00
_cell.angle_beta   90.00
_cell.angle_gamma   90.00
#
_symmetry.space_group_name_H-M   'P 1'
#
loop_
_entity.id
_entity.type
_entity.pdbx_description
1 polymer ?
#
loop_
_entity_poly.entity_id
_entity_poly.type
_entity_poly.pdbx_seq_one_letter_code
_entity_poly.pdbx_strand_id
1 'polypeptide(L)' 'VAFWTRKEAYIKAEGGGMSIPLDQFEVSLQQRAPVRLTSGEGEPNKECSWSLQELYPGPGYAAAVCVEGHGWELTARILF' A
#
# COMPACT_ATOMS: atom_id res chain seq x y z
N VAL A 1 6.62 -8.35 7.93
CA VAL A 1 7.36 -7.65 6.85
C VAL A 1 6.42 -7.09 5.79
N ALA A 2 5.56 -7.91 5.17
CA ALA A 2 4.63 -7.47 4.12
C ALA A 2 3.72 -6.27 4.50
N PHE A 3 3.17 -6.24 5.73
CA PHE A 3 2.38 -5.09 6.21
C PHE A 3 3.18 -3.79 6.25
N TRP A 4 4.41 -3.84 6.78
CA TRP A 4 5.28 -2.67 6.86
C TRP A 4 5.58 -2.14 5.45
N THR A 5 6.04 -3.01 4.55
CA THR A 5 6.40 -2.62 3.18
C THR A 5 5.22 -2.01 2.42
N ARG A 6 4.00 -2.50 2.63
CA ARG A 6 2.77 -1.91 2.06
C ARG A 6 2.46 -0.54 2.64
N LYS A 7 2.55 -0.37 3.96
CA LYS A 7 2.37 0.94 4.60
C LYS A 7 3.40 1.95 4.12
N GLU A 8 4.66 1.54 4.02
CA GLU A 8 5.74 2.39 3.53
C GLU A 8 5.56 2.76 2.04
N ALA A 9 5.09 1.83 1.21
CA ALA A 9 4.78 2.11 -0.20
C ALA A 9 3.67 3.16 -0.35
N TYR A 10 2.62 3.09 0.46
CA TYR A 10 1.58 4.11 0.49
C TYR A 10 2.12 5.48 0.93
N ILE A 11 2.87 5.53 2.03
CA ILE A 11 3.46 6.79 2.54
C ILE A 11 4.35 7.45 1.48
N LYS A 12 5.13 6.65 0.75
CA LYS A 12 5.98 7.14 -0.34
C LYS A 12 5.18 7.66 -1.53
N ALA A 13 4.05 7.03 -1.85
CA ALA A 13 3.20 7.43 -2.96
C ALA A 13 2.38 8.70 -2.65
N GLU A 14 1.83 8.79 -1.43
CA GLU A 14 1.11 9.98 -0.94
C GLU A 14 2.04 11.20 -0.77
N GLY A 15 3.33 10.97 -0.49
CA GLY A 15 4.35 12.02 -0.42
C GLY A 15 4.41 12.76 0.93
N GLY A 16 3.61 12.37 1.93
CA GLY A 16 3.60 12.99 3.26
C GLY A 16 4.74 12.57 4.19
N GLY A 17 5.54 11.57 3.83
CA GLY A 17 6.66 11.09 4.63
C GLY A 17 6.24 10.68 6.06
N MET A 18 7.06 11.02 7.06
CA MET A 18 6.79 10.68 8.47
C MET A 18 5.60 11.45 9.08
N SER A 19 5.02 12.41 8.36
CA SER A 19 3.86 13.16 8.84
C SER A 19 2.54 12.38 8.72
N ILE A 20 2.54 11.22 8.05
CA ILE A 20 1.38 10.34 7.93
C ILE A 20 1.41 9.33 9.09
N PRO A 21 0.48 9.42 10.07
CA PRO A 21 0.46 8.49 11.20
C PRO A 21 0.09 7.07 10.75
N LEU A 22 0.84 6.08 11.22
CA LEU A 22 0.64 4.68 10.82
C LEU A 22 -0.67 4.07 11.30
N ASP A 23 -1.35 4.69 12.27
CA ASP A 23 -2.64 4.28 12.84
C ASP A 23 -3.85 4.93 12.13
N GLN A 24 -3.61 5.91 11.27
CA GLN A 24 -4.68 6.59 10.50
C GLN A 24 -5.05 5.89 9.19
N PHE A 25 -4.43 4.74 8.89
CA PHE A 25 -4.79 3.95 7.73
C PHE A 25 -4.45 2.46 7.88
N GLU A 26 -5.19 1.67 7.13
CA GLU A 26 -5.07 0.22 7.04
C GLU A 26 -4.67 -0.19 5.63
N VAL A 27 -3.91 -1.28 5.57
CA VAL A 27 -3.55 -1.95 4.31
C VAL A 27 -3.94 -3.42 4.42
N SER A 28 -4.54 -3.96 3.36
CA SER A 28 -4.82 -5.39 3.24
C SER A 28 -3.58 -6.14 2.75
N LEU A 29 -3.53 -7.47 2.95
CA LEU A 29 -2.58 -8.37 2.27
C LEU A 29 -3.10 -8.89 0.92
N GLN A 30 -4.37 -8.65 0.61
CA GLN A 30 -4.93 -8.99 -0.70
C GLN A 30 -4.24 -8.17 -1.80
N GLN A 31 -4.02 -8.80 -2.96
CA GLN A 31 -3.41 -8.12 -4.11
C GLN A 31 -4.37 -7.08 -4.68
N ARG A 32 -3.83 -5.92 -5.08
CA ARG A 32 -4.58 -4.79 -5.66
C ARG A 32 -5.68 -4.24 -4.75
N ALA A 33 -5.58 -4.48 -3.45
CA ALA A 33 -6.54 -3.98 -2.48
C ALA A 33 -6.38 -2.45 -2.29
N PRO A 34 -7.49 -1.73 -2.01
CA PRO A 34 -7.44 -0.31 -1.71
C PRO A 34 -6.76 -0.06 -0.35
N VAL A 35 -6.17 1.13 -0.20
CA VAL A 35 -5.83 1.68 1.11
C VAL A 35 -7.11 2.18 1.77
N ARG A 36 -7.28 1.93 3.07
CA ARG A 36 -8.42 2.40 3.84
C ARG A 36 -7.98 3.38 4.90
N LEU A 37 -8.52 4.60 4.91
CA LEU A 37 -8.28 5.56 5.98
C LEU A 37 -9.18 5.22 7.16
N THR A 38 -8.59 5.32 8.35
CA THR A 38 -9.32 5.19 9.61
C THR A 38 -10.28 6.38 9.72
N SER A 39 -11.58 6.08 9.80
CA SER A 39 -12.60 7.11 10.05
C SER A 39 -12.80 7.33 11.55
N GLY A 40 -13.49 8.41 11.94
CA GLY A 40 -13.82 8.68 13.34
C GLY A 40 -14.67 7.58 13.99
N GLU A 41 -14.76 7.60 15.33
CA GLU A 41 -15.52 6.58 16.06
C GLU A 41 -16.97 6.45 15.55
N GLY A 42 -17.35 5.24 15.14
CA GLY A 42 -18.68 4.92 14.63
C GLY A 42 -18.84 5.05 13.12
N GLU A 43 -17.85 5.58 12.40
CA GLU A 43 -17.89 5.74 10.94
C GLU A 43 -17.12 4.62 10.22
N PRO A 44 -17.59 4.15 9.05
CA PRO A 44 -16.85 3.17 8.27
C PRO A 44 -15.57 3.78 7.70
N ASN A 45 -14.49 2.99 7.68
CA ASN A 45 -13.23 3.40 7.05
C ASN A 45 -13.45 3.76 5.58
N LYS A 46 -12.79 4.83 5.11
CA LYS A 46 -12.93 5.31 3.75
C LYS A 46 -11.90 4.66 2.83
N GLU A 47 -12.35 4.05 1.74
CA GLU A 47 -11.46 3.58 0.69
C GLU A 47 -10.88 4.76 -0.10
N CYS A 48 -9.55 4.78 -0.23
CA CYS A 48 -8.83 5.73 -1.06
C CYS A 48 -8.68 5.21 -2.49
N SER A 49 -8.43 6.13 -3.40
CA SER A 49 -8.10 5.83 -4.80
C SER A 49 -6.78 5.05 -4.95
N TRP A 50 -5.99 4.87 -3.89
CA TRP A 50 -4.73 4.15 -3.93
C TRP A 50 -4.93 2.65 -3.86
N SER A 51 -4.20 1.90 -4.68
CA SER A 51 -4.17 0.44 -4.62
C SER A 51 -2.75 -0.11 -4.47
N LEU A 52 -2.66 -1.22 -3.72
CA LEU A 52 -1.40 -1.84 -3.33
C LEU A 52 -1.23 -3.22 -3.95
N GLN A 53 -0.05 -3.50 -4.48
CA GLN A 53 0.33 -4.84 -4.93
C GLN A 53 1.71 -5.21 -4.38
N GLU A 54 1.84 -6.44 -3.92
CA GLU A 54 3.12 -6.98 -3.47
C GLU A 54 3.97 -7.43 -4.65
N LEU A 55 5.28 -7.30 -4.51
CA LEU A 55 6.29 -7.73 -5.44
C LEU A 55 7.20 -8.75 -4.74
N TYR A 56 7.68 -9.73 -5.49
CA TYR A 56 8.69 -10.67 -5.01
C TYR A 56 10.05 -10.34 -5.66
N PRO A 57 10.88 -9.48 -5.06
CA PRO A 57 12.16 -9.05 -5.66
C PRO A 57 13.27 -10.11 -5.57
N GLY A 58 13.10 -11.14 -4.73
CA GLY A 58 14.07 -12.20 -4.51
C GLY A 58 14.14 -12.63 -3.03
N PRO A 59 14.93 -13.67 -2.71
CA PRO A 59 15.04 -14.19 -1.35
C PRO A 59 15.54 -13.15 -0.36
N GLY A 60 14.89 -13.04 0.80
CA GLY A 60 15.29 -12.13 1.89
C GLY A 60 14.78 -10.69 1.75
N TYR A 61 14.08 -10.35 0.67
CA TYR A 61 13.56 -9.01 0.43
C TYR A 61 12.03 -9.00 0.31
N ALA A 62 11.42 -7.92 0.79
CA ALA A 62 10.00 -7.62 0.60
C ALA A 62 9.86 -6.33 -0.22
N ALA A 63 8.94 -6.31 -1.17
CA ALA A 63 8.63 -5.12 -1.95
C ALA A 63 7.12 -4.98 -2.16
N ALA A 64 6.65 -3.75 -2.28
CA ALA A 64 5.28 -3.42 -2.62
C ALA A 64 5.27 -2.16 -3.48
N VAL A 65 4.29 -2.05 -4.37
CA VAL A 65 4.01 -0.85 -5.15
C VAL A 65 2.64 -0.31 -4.76
N CYS A 66 2.55 1.02 -4.64
CA CYS A 66 1.32 1.76 -4.41
C CYS A 66 1.11 2.72 -5.57
N VAL A 67 -0.06 2.68 -6.20
CA VAL A 67 -0.40 3.49 -7.38
C VAL A 67 -1.79 4.10 -7.19
N GLU A 68 -1.96 5.35 -7.60
CA GLU A 68 -3.25 6.02 -7.59
C GLU A 68 -4.12 5.46 -8.72
N GLY A 69 -5.38 5.18 -8.40
CA GLY A 69 -6.34 4.52 -9.26
C GLY A 69 -6.39 3.01 -9.09
N HIS A 70 -7.30 2.40 -9.86
CA HIS A 70 -7.54 0.97 -9.92
C HIS A 70 -7.48 0.50 -11.38
N GLY A 71 -7.40 -0.81 -11.60
CA GLY A 71 -7.46 -1.40 -12.94
C GLY A 71 -6.18 -1.28 -13.78
N TRP A 72 -5.07 -0.87 -13.17
CA TRP A 72 -3.75 -0.95 -13.79
C TRP A 72 -3.21 -2.38 -13.79
N GLU A 73 -2.31 -2.64 -14.73
CA GLU A 73 -1.58 -3.91 -14.81
C GLU A 73 -0.12 -3.71 -14.43
N LEU A 74 0.39 -4.61 -13.57
CA LEU A 74 1.77 -4.61 -13.16
C LEU A 74 2.59 -5.52 -14.06
N THR A 75 3.60 -4.96 -14.72
CA THR A 75 4.68 -5.75 -15.31
C THR A 75 5.96 -5.47 -14.55
N ALA A 76 6.49 -6.49 -13.87
CA ALA A 76 7.77 -6.42 -13.18
C ALA A 76 8.78 -7.31 -13.93
N ARG A 77 9.95 -6.76 -14.26
CA ARG A 77 11.08 -7.53 -14.79
C ARG A 77 12.12 -7.62 -13.70
N ILE A 78 12.38 -8.83 -13.23
CA ILE A 78 13.42 -9.08 -12.24
C ILE A 78 14.60 -9.66 -12.99
N LEU A 79 15.66 -8.86 -13.08
CA LEU A 79 16.92 -9.26 -13.69
C LEU A 79 17.78 -9.84 -12.57
N PHE A 80 18.21 -11.09 -12.75
CA PHE A 80 19.19 -11.76 -11.91
C PHE A 80 20.53 -11.84 -12.63
#